data_AF-A0A976DH80-F1
#
_entry.id   AF-A0A976DH80-F1
#
_cell.length_a   1.000
_cell.length_b   1.000
_cell.length_c   1.000
_cell.angle_alpha   90.00
_cell.angle_beta   90.00
_cell.angle_gamma   90.00
#
_symmetry.space_group_name_H-M   'P 1'
#
loop_
_entity.id
_entity.type
_entity.pdbx_description
1 polymer ?
#
loop_
_entity_poly.entity_id
_entity_poly.type
_entity_poly.pdbx_seq_one_letter_code
_entity_poly.pdbx_strand_id
1 'polypeptide(L)' 'MALKYLHDYPESLQVQVRLLVSENRLGEVLQKRYPEANTVRTDEALQAYTLDLKSQFMKSAVTPSKIVFDPVNLPLSV' A
#
# COMPACT_ATOMS: atom_id res chain seq x y z
N MET A 1 7.93 -0.08 -19.80
CA MET A 1 7.51 -0.82 -18.58
C MET A 1 6.04 -0.53 -18.32
N ALA A 2 5.21 -1.57 -18.19
CA ALA A 2 3.80 -1.39 -17.86
C ALA A 2 3.64 -1.22 -16.34
N LEU A 3 2.94 -0.16 -15.91
CA LEU A 3 2.61 0.06 -14.50
C LEU A 3 1.38 -0.78 -14.15
N LYS A 4 1.60 -2.05 -13.82
CA LYS A 4 0.55 -3.05 -13.58
C LYS A 4 -0.50 -2.60 -12.56
N TYR A 5 -0.09 -1.83 -11.55
CA TYR A 5 -0.96 -1.34 -10.48
C TYR A 5 -1.51 0.06 -10.70
N LEU A 6 -1.08 0.75 -11.74
CA LEU A 6 -1.57 2.09 -12.09
C LEU A 6 -2.40 2.08 -13.38
N HIS A 7 -2.70 0.91 -13.94
CA HIS A 7 -3.40 0.77 -15.20
C HIS A 7 -4.78 1.43 -15.20
N ASP A 8 -5.53 1.25 -14.10
CA ASP A 8 -6.87 1.83 -13.93
C ASP A 8 -6.84 3.27 -13.39
N TYR A 9 -5.65 3.82 -13.13
CA TYR A 9 -5.49 5.20 -12.69
C TYR A 9 -5.43 6.15 -13.89
N PRO A 10 -5.80 7.43 -13.71
CA PRO A 10 -5.78 8.42 -14.80
C PRO A 10 -4.43 8.48 -15.54
N GLU A 11 -4.49 8.62 -16.86
CA GLU A 11 -3.33 8.78 -17.75
C GLU A 11 -2.31 9.81 -17.24
N SER A 12 -2.79 10.95 -16.71
CA SER A 12 -1.96 12.00 -16.14
C SER A 12 -1.05 11.51 -15.00
N LEU A 13 -1.59 10.65 -14.13
CA LEU A 13 -0.82 10.05 -13.04
C LEU A 13 0.17 9.03 -13.58
N GLN A 14 -0.23 8.21 -14.55
CA GLN A 14 0.67 7.24 -15.15
C GLN A 14 1.85 7.91 -15.86
N VAL A 15 1.62 9.03 -16.57
CA VAL A 15 2.67 9.85 -17.19
C VAL A 15 3.62 10.41 -16.13
N GLN A 16 3.08 10.97 -15.04
CA GLN A 16 3.88 11.51 -13.95
C GLN A 16 4.79 10.43 -13.33
N VAL A 17 4.26 9.24 -13.08
CA VAL A 17 5.03 8.12 -12.52
C VAL A 17 6.09 7.65 -13.52
N ARG A 18 5.76 7.54 -14.81
CA ARG A 18 6.75 7.16 -15.85
C ARG A 18 7.92 8.14 -15.90
N LEU A 19 7.66 9.45 -15.80
CA LEU A 19 8.70 10.48 -15.76
C LEU A 19 9.58 10.31 -14.51
N LEU A 20 8.97 10.20 -13.33
CA LEU A 20 9.70 10.02 -12.08
C LEU A 20 10.56 8.75 -12.04
N VAL A 21 10.10 7.67 -12.69
CA VAL A 21 10.88 6.44 -12.87
C VAL A 21 12.06 6.67 -13.81
N SER A 22 11.85 7.35 -14.94
CA SER A 22 12.94 7.65 -15.89
C SER A 22 14.02 8.56 -15.30
N GLU A 23 13.64 9.45 -14.38
CA GLU A 23 14.57 10.32 -13.65
C GLU A 23 15.21 9.63 -12.43
N ASN A 24 14.83 8.39 -12.11
CA ASN A 24 15.23 7.69 -10.88
C ASN A 24 14.91 8.44 -9.58
N ARG A 25 13.89 9.32 -9.59
CA ARG A 25 13.50 10.20 -8.47
C ARG A 25 12.22 9.77 -7.78
N LEU A 26 11.58 8.70 -8.25
CA LEU A 26 10.32 8.22 -7.68
C LEU A 26 10.45 7.91 -6.18
N GLY A 27 11.54 7.26 -5.76
CA GLY A 27 11.78 6.91 -4.35
C GLY A 27 11.87 8.15 -3.46
N GLU A 28 12.63 9.17 -3.88
CA GLU A 28 12.77 10.43 -3.16
C GLU A 28 11.45 11.17 -3.00
N VAL A 29 10.65 11.22 -4.08
CA VAL A 29 9.34 11.89 -4.07
C VAL A 29 8.37 11.16 -3.12
N LEU A 30 8.38 9.83 -3.14
CA LEU A 30 7.56 9.02 -2.24
C LEU A 30 7.99 9.20 -0.79
N GLN A 31 9.29 9.18 -0.50
CA GLN A 31 9.81 9.37 0.86
C GLN A 31 9.53 10.78 1.39
N LYS A 32 9.60 11.81 0.55
CA LYS A 32 9.24 13.18 0.94
C LYS A 32 7.75 13.34 1.22
N ARG A 33 6.90 12.63 0.48
CA ARG A 33 5.43 12.69 0.63
C ARG A 33 4.94 11.81 1.79
N TYR A 34 5.58 10.67 2.00
CA TYR A 34 5.26 9.67 3.01
C TYR A 34 6.54 9.36 3.80
N PRO A 35 6.94 10.25 4.73
CA PRO A 35 8.18 10.08 5.50
C PRO A 35 8.10 8.92 6.50
N GLU A 36 6.89 8.62 6.99
CA GLU A 36 6.64 7.50 7.88
C GLU A 36 6.60 6.20 7.09
N ALA A 37 7.41 5.24 7.51
CA ALA A 37 7.35 3.90 6.96
C ALA A 37 6.00 3.25 7.33
N ASN A 38 5.42 2.50 6.39
CA ASN A 38 4.27 1.67 6.71
C ASN A 38 4.70 0.63 7.77
N THR A 39 4.09 0.65 8.95
CA THR A 39 4.36 -0.29 10.05
C THR A 39 3.62 -1.62 9.88
N VAL A 40 2.58 -1.65 9.05
CA VAL A 40 1.75 -2.82 8.79
C VAL A 40 2.33 -3.60 7.60
N ARG A 41 3.39 -4.38 7.85
CA ARG A 41 4.15 -5.12 6.82
C ARG A 41 4.13 -6.65 6.99
N THR A 42 3.59 -7.14 8.10
CA THR A 42 3.49 -8.57 8.41
C THR A 42 2.03 -8.94 8.65
N ASP A 43 1.68 -10.21 8.43
CA ASP A 43 0.32 -10.70 8.67
C ASP A 43 -0.13 -10.43 10.13
N GLU A 44 0.80 -10.54 11.08
CA GLU A 44 0.56 -10.21 12.49
C GLU A 44 0.23 -8.72 12.68
N ALA A 45 1.03 -7.82 12.09
CA ALA A 45 0.78 -6.39 12.16
C ALA A 45 -0.55 -6.02 11.48
N LEU A 46 -0.90 -6.67 10.37
CA LEU A 46 -2.17 -6.49 9.67
C LEU A 46 -3.35 -6.96 10.51
N GLN A 47 -3.21 -8.12 11.16
CA GLN A 47 -4.22 -8.65 12.06
C GLN A 47 -4.44 -7.70 13.24
N ALA A 48 -3.36 -7.27 13.91
CA ALA A 48 -3.42 -6.33 15.02
C ALA A 48 -4.10 -5.01 14.61
N TYR A 49 -3.69 -4.43 13.49
CA TYR A 49 -4.28 -3.19 12.95
C TYR A 49 -5.78 -3.34 12.66
N THR A 50 -6.19 -4.46 12.05
CA THR A 50 -7.61 -4.71 11.73
C THR A 50 -8.46 -4.88 12.99
N LEU A 51 -7.93 -5.57 14.00
CA LEU A 51 -8.61 -5.76 15.27
C LEU A 51 -8.76 -4.46 16.04
N ASP A 52 -7.74 -3.59 16.00
CA ASP A 52 -7.79 -2.27 16.63
C ASP A 52 -8.88 -1.39 15.99
N LEU A 53 -8.92 -1.31 14.66
CA LEU A 53 -9.98 -0.63 13.92
C LEU A 53 -11.38 -1.17 14.26
N LYS A 54 -11.52 -2.50 14.32
CA LYS A 54 -12.79 -3.14 14.70
C LYS A 54 -13.18 -2.75 16.12
N SER A 55 -12.25 -2.76 17.07
CA SER A 55 -12.50 -2.38 18.45
C SER A 55 -12.95 -0.92 18.57
N GLN A 56 -12.31 -0.03 17.80
CA GLN A 56 -12.56 1.40 17.81
C GLN A 56 -13.92 1.77 17.20
N PHE A 57 -14.27 1.18 16.05
CA PHE A 57 -15.44 1.61 15.27
C PHE A 57 -16.60 0.61 15.27
N MET A 58 -16.37 -0.65 15.66
CA MET A 58 -17.34 -1.75 15.46
C MET A 58 -17.41 -2.70 16.66
N LYS A 59 -17.77 -2.16 17.84
CA LYS A 59 -17.80 -2.90 19.11
C LYS A 59 -18.58 -4.23 19.05
N SER A 60 -19.70 -4.27 18.32
CA SER A 60 -20.58 -5.45 18.22
C SER A 60 -20.38 -6.29 16.95
N ALA A 61 -19.42 -5.95 16.09
CA ALA A 61 -19.18 -6.73 14.88
C ALA A 61 -18.45 -8.04 15.18
N VAL A 62 -18.70 -9.06 14.35
CA VAL A 62 -17.96 -10.32 14.38
C VAL A 62 -16.54 -10.08 13.83
N THR A 63 -15.55 -10.72 14.43
CA THR A 63 -14.17 -10.66 13.94
C THR A 63 -14.09 -11.27 12.53
N PRO A 64 -13.43 -10.60 11.56
CA PRO A 64 -13.31 -11.12 10.21
C PRO A 64 -12.58 -12.47 10.21
N SER A 65 -13.14 -13.42 9.46
CA SER A 65 -12.68 -14.82 9.44
C SER A 65 -11.33 -15.01 8.73
N LYS A 66 -10.91 -14.03 7.92
CA LYS A 66 -9.65 -14.04 7.19
C LYS A 66 -9.11 -12.62 7.09
N ILE A 67 -7.91 -12.40 7.64
CA ILE A 67 -7.13 -11.17 7.50
C ILE A 67 -5.81 -11.59 6.87
N VAL A 68 -5.61 -11.26 5.61
CA VAL A 68 -4.38 -11.57 4.87
C VAL A 68 -4.06 -10.42 3.94
N PHE A 69 -2.78 -10.20 3.65
CA PHE A 69 -2.41 -9.41 2.50
C PHE A 69 -2.84 -10.13 1.21
N ASP A 70 -3.17 -9.36 0.19
CA ASP A 70 -3.38 -9.92 -1.14
C ASP A 70 -2.05 -10.54 -1.62
N PRO A 71 -1.98 -11.87 -1.87
CA PRO A 71 -0.77 -12.53 -2.33
C PRO A 71 -0.40 -12.20 -3.79
N VAL A 72 -1.14 -11.32 -4.48
CA VAL A 72 -0.77 -10.84 -5.81
C VAL A 72 0.46 -9.92 -5.75
N ASN A 73 1.63 -10.58 -5.80
CA ASN A 73 2.90 -10.15 -6.36
C ASN A 73 3.39 -8.75 -5.94
N LEU A 74 4.13 -8.70 -4.83
CA LEU A 74 4.82 -7.52 -4.32
C LEU A 74 6.31 -7.52 -4.75
N PRO A 75 6.70 -7.01 -5.94
CA PRO A 75 8.09 -6.68 -6.21
C PRO A 75 8.36 -5.26 -5.74
N LEU A 76 8.34 -5.03 -4.42
CA LEU A 76 8.92 -3.82 -3.81
C LEU A 76 9.83 -4.19 -2.64
N SER A 77 10.57 -5.29 -2.80
CA SER A 77 11.88 -5.40 -2.18
C SER A 77 12.80 -4.42 -2.92
N VAL A 78 12.89 -3.22 -2.37
CA VAL A 78 14.10 -2.39 -2.50
C VAL A 78 15.26 -3.17 -1.90
#